data_AF-A0A7V8AUU8-F1
#
_entry.id   AF-A0A7V8AUU8-F1
#
_cell.length_a   1.000
_cell.length_b   1.000
_cell.length_c   1.000
_cell.angle_alpha   90.00
_cell.angle_beta   90.00
_cell.angle_gamma   90.00
#
_symmetry.space_group_name_H-M   'P 1'
#
loop_
_entity.id
_entity.type
_entity.pdbx_description
1 polymer ?
#
loop_
_entity_poly.entity_id
_entity_poly.type
_entity_poly.pdbx_seq_one_letter_code
_entity_poly.pdbx_strand_id
1 'polypeptide(L)' 'MSSLKEKIRQMERDEIVHALQECEWVMARASRRLGITERMISYKMMKYGIRREVKADGSRQQ' A
#
# COMPACT_ATOMS: atom_id res chain seq x y z
N MET A 1 5.41 -14.34 21.45
CA MET A 1 6.41 -13.52 20.73
C MET A 1 6.14 -13.62 19.25
N SER A 2 6.09 -12.51 18.50
CA SER A 2 5.94 -12.56 17.04
C SER A 2 7.23 -13.06 16.39
N SER A 3 7.09 -13.91 15.37
CA SER A 3 8.24 -14.46 14.66
C SER A 3 8.95 -13.37 13.84
N LEU A 4 10.24 -13.57 13.51
CA LEU A 4 10.97 -12.65 12.62
C LEU A 4 10.23 -12.46 11.27
N LYS A 5 9.67 -13.55 10.74
CA LYS A 5 8.90 -13.56 9.50
C LYS A 5 7.66 -12.65 9.58
N GLU A 6 7.02 -12.59 10.74
CA GLU A 6 5.86 -11.74 10.97
C GLU A 6 6.23 -10.27 11.10
N LYS A 7 7.33 -9.96 11.81
CA LYS A 7 7.87 -8.60 11.90
C LYS A 7 8.25 -8.03 10.53
N ILE A 8 8.95 -8.82 9.71
CA ILE A 8 9.32 -8.41 8.34
C ILE A 8 8.07 -8.17 7.50
N ARG A 9 7.06 -9.04 7.61
CA ARG A 9 5.80 -8.86 6.88
C ARG A 9 5.10 -7.55 7.26
N GLN A 10 5.08 -7.22 8.55
CA GLN A 10 4.46 -5.99 9.03
C GLN A 10 5.20 -4.76 8.52
N MET A 11 6.53 -4.72 8.67
CA MET A 11 7.36 -3.62 8.17
C MET A 11 7.22 -3.45 6.66
N GLU A 12 7.24 -4.55 5.89
CA GLU A 12 7.05 -4.48 4.44
C GLU A 12 5.66 -3.97 4.05
N ARG A 13 4.60 -4.39 4.76
CA ARG A 13 3.24 -3.90 4.53
C ARG A 13 3.16 -2.39 4.81
N ASP A 14 3.69 -1.94 5.93
CA ASP A 14 3.57 -0.55 6.37
C ASP A 14 4.34 0.39 5.43
N GLU A 15 5.53 0.00 5.00
CA GLU A 15 6.32 0.77 4.04
C GLU A 15 5.64 0.89 2.66
N ILE A 16 4.96 -0.17 2.21
CA ILE A 16 4.15 -0.12 0.98
C ILE A 16 2.97 0.84 1.14
N VAL A 17 2.27 0.81 2.28
CA VAL A 17 1.14 1.72 2.53
C VAL A 17 1.61 3.16 2.58
N HIS A 18 2.70 3.47 3.30
CA HIS A 18 3.25 4.82 3.38
C HIS A 18 3.66 5.34 2.00
N ALA A 19 4.38 4.54 1.21
CA ALA A 19 4.77 4.93 -0.15
C ALA A 19 3.55 5.19 -1.05
N LEU A 20 2.51 4.35 -0.95
CA LEU A 20 1.26 4.56 -1.68
C LEU A 20 0.58 5.86 -1.24
N GLN A 21 0.48 6.14 0.06
CA GLN A 21 -0.12 7.37 0.58
C GLN A 21 0.62 8.63 0.13
N GLU A 22 1.95 8.66 0.26
CA GLU A 22 2.79 9.79 -0.20
C GLU A 22 2.70 10.01 -1.72
N CYS A 23 2.45 8.94 -2.47
CA CYS A 23 2.34 8.98 -3.93
C CYS A 23 0.89 9.06 -4.42
N GLU A 24 -0.06 9.48 -3.59
CA GLU A 24 -1.49 9.62 -3.94
C GLU A 24 -2.12 8.33 -4.51
N TRP A 25 -1.63 7.18 -4.05
CA TRP A 25 -1.99 5.84 -4.50
C TRP A 25 -1.62 5.52 -5.96
N VAL A 26 -0.68 6.27 -6.55
CA VAL A 26 -0.12 5.97 -7.88
C VAL A 26 0.97 4.90 -7.74
N MET A 27 0.67 3.66 -8.12
CA MET A 27 1.57 2.51 -7.94
C MET A 27 2.94 2.71 -8.63
N ALA A 28 2.97 3.22 -9.86
CA ALA A 28 4.21 3.53 -10.57
C ALA A 28 5.11 4.55 -9.83
N ARG A 29 4.53 5.53 -9.11
CA ARG A 29 5.31 6.49 -8.30
C ARG A 29 5.81 5.82 -7.01
N ALA A 30 4.94 5.09 -6.32
CA ALA A 30 5.30 4.36 -5.11
C ALA A 30 6.39 3.30 -5.37
N SER A 31 6.32 2.61 -6.50
CA SER A 31 7.31 1.58 -6.87
C SER A 31 8.69 2.18 -7.13
N ARG A 32 8.74 3.35 -7.80
CA ARG A 32 9.99 4.11 -7.98
C ARG A 32 10.57 4.57 -6.64
N ARG A 33 9.74 5.08 -5.72
CA ARG A 33 10.17 5.47 -4.36
C ARG A 33 10.75 4.29 -3.59
N LEU A 34 10.12 3.13 -3.66
CA LEU A 34 10.53 1.91 -2.97
C LEU A 34 11.67 1.14 -3.66
N GLY A 35 12.09 1.55 -4.86
CA GLY A 35 13.13 0.85 -5.62
C GLY A 35 12.71 -0.54 -6.12
N ILE A 36 11.41 -0.75 -6.35
CA ILE A 36 10.85 -2.03 -6.82
C ILE A 36 9.98 -1.84 -8.06
N THR A 37 9.55 -2.96 -8.66
CA THR A 37 8.64 -2.93 -9.82
C THR A 37 7.19 -2.75 -9.39
N GLU A 38 6.39 -2.13 -10.25
CA GLU A 38 4.95 -1.96 -10.03
C GLU A 38 4.23 -3.31 -9.86
N ARG A 39 4.67 -4.35 -10.58
CA ARG A 39 4.19 -5.72 -10.43
C ARG A 39 4.41 -6.26 -9.01
N MET A 40 5.53 -5.93 -8.39
CA MET A 40 5.84 -6.36 -7.02
C MET A 40 4.95 -5.68 -6.00
N ILE A 41 4.69 -4.37 -6.15
CA ILE A 41 3.68 -3.66 -5.34
C ILE A 41 2.32 -4.34 -5.50
N SER A 42 1.86 -4.55 -6.74
CA SER A 42 0.55 -5.17 -7.00
C SER A 42 0.42 -6.54 -6.32
N TYR A 43 1.44 -7.40 -6.45
CA TYR A 43 1.48 -8.69 -5.76
C TYR A 43 1.41 -8.54 -4.23
N LYS A 44 2.18 -7.61 -3.65
CA LYS A 44 2.22 -7.40 -2.20
C LYS A 44 0.93 -6.78 -1.67
N MET A 45 0.29 -5.89 -2.42
CA MET A 45 -1.03 -5.36 -2.09
C MET A 45 -2.07 -6.47 -2.03
N MET A 46 -2.09 -7.38 -3.01
CA MET A 46 -2.96 -8.56 -2.98
C MET A 46 -2.64 -9.47 -1.78
N LYS A 47 -1.36 -9.74 -1.55
CA LYS A 47 -0.89 -10.61 -0.45
C LYS A 47 -1.20 -10.04 0.94
N TYR A 48 -1.17 -8.73 1.10
CA TYR A 48 -1.33 -8.04 2.40
C TYR A 48 -2.69 -7.35 2.57
N GLY A 49 -3.60 -7.50 1.60
CA GLY A 49 -4.92 -6.91 1.63
C GLY A 49 -4.90 -5.37 1.65
N ILE A 50 -3.89 -4.74 1.05
CA ILE A 50 -3.77 -3.28 1.01
C ILE A 50 -4.78 -2.74 -0.01
N ARG A 51 -5.68 -1.86 0.43
CA ARG A 51 -6.70 -1.21 -0.41
C ARG A 51 -6.82 0.25 -0.03
N ARG A 52 -7.11 1.11 -1.02
CA ARG A 52 -7.45 2.50 -0.77
C ARG A 52 -8.86 2.54 -0.18
N GLU A 53 -8.98 3.05 1.04
CA GLU A 53 -10.29 3.40 1.58
C GLU A 53 -10.79 4.61 0.82
N VAL A 54 -11.71 4.37 -0.13
CA VAL A 54 -12.46 5.46 -0.75
C VAL A 54 -13.48 5.87 0.31
N LYS A 55 -13.26 6.98 1.01
CA LYS A 55 -14.34 7.59 1.78
C LYS A 55 -15.46 7.88 0.78
N ALA A 56 -16.60 7.24 0.97
CA ALA A 56 -17.81 7.57 0.23
C ALA A 56 -18.14 9.02 0.59
N ASP A 57 -17.75 9.95 -0.26
CA ASP A 57 -18.25 11.32 -0.23
C ASP A 57 -19.73 11.27 -0.63
N GLY A 58 -20.57 11.02 0.37
CA GLY A 58 -22.00 11.20 0.29
C GLY A 58 -22.37 12.67 0.36
N SER A 59 -22.01 13.44 -0.67
CA SER A 59 -22.46 14.83 -0.87
C SER A 59 -23.08 14.99 -2.26
N ARG A 60 -24.11 14.19 -2.57
CA ARG A 60 -25.19 14.67 -3.45
C ARG A 60 -26.19 15.40 -2.56
N GLN A 61 -25.93 16.68 -2.31
CA GLN A 61 -26.99 17.66 -2.12
C GLN A 61 -26.86 18.65 -3.28
N GLN A 62 -27.75 18.50 -4.25
CA GLN A 62 -28.35 19.54 -5.09
C GLN A 62 -29.37 18.88 -6.01
#